data_AF-A0A356FRU1-F1
#
_entry.id   AF-A0A356FRU1-F1
#
_cell.length_a   1.000
_cell.length_b   1.000
_cell.length_c   1.000
_cell.angle_alpha   90.00
_cell.angle_beta   90.00
_cell.angle_gamma   90.00
#
_symmetry.space_group_name_H-M   'P 1'
#
loop_
_entity.id
_entity.type
_entity.pdbx_description
1 polymer ?
#
loop_
_entity_poly.entity_id
_entity_poly.type
_entity_poly.pdbx_seq_one_letter_code
_entity_poly.pdbx_strand_id
1 'polypeptide(L)'
;MSVADYYPILIQFCLAMSVGIVVLIVSHIFGQRGTATDIKNSPYECGMLAEGSSHARFAVKFYVTAMLFILFDIEVVFLIPWVLVFREFLAAQLPILLPIFFFLFVLILGFIYELKKGAIEWEK
;
A
#
# COMPACT_ATOMS: atom_id res chain seq x y z
N MET A 1 15.08 9.18 -22.56
CA MET A 1 15.28 9.48 -21.12
C MET A 1 16.65 9.02 -20.76
N SER A 2 17.50 9.92 -20.27
CA SER A 2 18.84 9.59 -19.81
C SER A 2 18.78 9.18 -18.34
N VAL A 3 19.78 8.44 -17.85
CA VAL A 3 19.86 8.11 -16.41
C VAL A 3 19.91 9.39 -15.56
N ALA A 4 20.41 10.49 -16.11
CA ALA A 4 20.49 11.77 -15.41
C ALA A 4 19.11 12.37 -15.06
N ASP A 5 18.06 12.00 -15.80
CA ASP A 5 16.70 12.49 -15.58
C ASP A 5 16.14 11.99 -14.22
N TYR A 6 16.71 10.94 -13.65
CA TYR A 6 16.30 10.37 -12.37
C TYR A 6 17.07 10.93 -11.15
N TYR A 7 18.15 11.69 -11.36
CA TYR A 7 18.92 12.28 -10.26
C TYR A 7 18.08 13.17 -9.33
N PRO A 8 17.17 14.04 -9.81
CA PRO A 8 16.34 14.85 -8.92
C PRO A 8 15.49 14.01 -7.96
N ILE A 9 14.94 12.90 -8.44
CA ILE A 9 14.11 11.97 -7.63
C ILE A 9 14.96 11.32 -6.54
N LEU A 10 16.17 10.87 -6.89
CA LEU A 10 17.10 10.27 -5.93
C LEU A 10 17.52 11.28 -4.85
N ILE A 11 17.86 12.50 -5.25
CA ILE A 11 18.22 13.58 -4.31
C ILE A 11 17.05 13.89 -3.38
N GLN A 12 15.83 13.98 -3.90
CA GLN A 12 14.62 14.23 -3.10
C GLN A 12 14.37 13.11 -2.08
N PHE A 13 14.51 11.85 -2.50
CA PHE A 13 14.36 10.70 -1.61
C PHE A 13 15.42 10.71 -0.50
N CYS A 14 16.69 10.92 -0.84
CA CYS A 14 17.78 11.03 0.14
C CYS A 14 17.56 12.19 1.11
N LEU A 15 17.10 13.34 0.62
CA LEU A 15 16.78 14.50 1.47
C LEU A 15 15.65 14.16 2.45
N ALA A 16 14.53 13.62 1.96
CA ALA A 16 13.39 13.26 2.81
C ALA A 16 13.77 12.26 3.91
N MET A 17 14.55 11.23 3.55
CA MET A 17 15.05 10.24 4.50
C MET A 17 16.01 10.87 5.51
N SER A 18 16.93 11.73 5.06
CA SER A 18 17.89 12.39 5.95
C SER A 18 17.20 13.27 6.99
N VAL A 19 16.14 13.99 6.61
CA VAL A 19 15.36 14.81 7.54
C VAL A 19 14.73 13.95 8.62
N GLY A 20 14.09 12.83 8.26
CA GLY A 20 13.52 11.90 9.24
C GLY A 20 14.57 11.34 10.20
N ILE A 21 15.73 10.94 9.67
CA ILE A 21 16.86 10.45 10.48
C ILE A 21 17.39 11.52 11.42
N VAL A 22 17.62 12.74 10.92
CA VAL A 22 18.11 13.86 11.74
C VAL A 22 17.13 14.19 12.86
N VAL A 23 15.82 14.25 12.58
CA VAL A 23 14.79 14.48 13.60
C VAL A 23 14.82 13.38 14.68
N LEU A 24 14.94 12.11 14.28
CA LEU A 24 15.06 11.00 15.24
C LEU A 24 16.34 11.09 16.07
N ILE A 25 17.49 11.43 15.46
CA ILE A 25 18.78 11.60 16.16
C ILE A 25 18.71 12.76 17.15
N VAL A 26 18.22 13.93 16.71
CA VAL A 26 18.07 15.10 17.57
C VAL A 26 17.12 14.79 18.73
N SER A 27 15.97 14.16 18.46
CA SER A 27 15.04 13.71 19.51
C SER A 27 15.68 12.71 20.48
N HIS A 28 16.50 11.79 19.98
CA HIS A 28 17.20 10.80 20.78
C HIS A 28 18.27 11.43 21.68
N ILE A 29 19.02 12.43 21.18
CA ILE A 29 20.11 13.10 21.91
C ILE A 29 19.58 14.13 22.90
N PHE A 30 18.61 14.95 22.50
CA PHE A 30 18.09 16.06 23.30
C PHE A 30 16.83 15.71 24.09
N GLY A 31 16.21 14.56 23.84
CA GLY A 31 15.02 14.11 24.56
C GLY A 31 15.30 13.81 26.03
N GLN A 32 14.45 14.31 26.93
CA GLN A 32 14.52 14.01 28.36
C GLN A 32 14.22 12.53 28.60
N ARG A 33 15.27 11.75 28.87
CA ARG A 33 15.15 10.31 29.14
C ARG A 33 15.12 10.06 30.64
N GLY A 34 13.96 9.62 31.14
CA GLY A 34 13.90 8.93 32.43
C GLY A 34 14.62 7.57 32.36
N THR A 35 15.11 7.09 33.51
CA THR A 35 15.78 5.79 33.64
C THR A 35 14.96 4.66 33.02
N ALA A 36 15.63 3.76 32.29
CA ALA A 36 14.99 2.53 31.81
C ALA A 36 14.75 1.62 33.01
N THR A 37 13.49 1.29 33.27
CA THR A 37 13.07 0.37 34.32
C THR A 37 12.19 -0.69 33.66
N ASP A 38 12.17 -1.91 34.19
CA ASP A 38 11.37 -3.00 33.63
C ASP A 38 9.89 -2.63 33.48
N ILE A 39 9.33 -1.88 34.45
CA ILE A 39 7.96 -1.35 34.42
C ILE A 39 7.75 -0.32 33.29
N LYS A 40 8.77 0.47 32.95
CA LYS A 40 8.67 1.47 31.87
C LYS A 40 8.70 0.82 30.49
N ASN A 41 9.37 -0.33 30.38
CA ASN A 41 9.52 -1.08 29.14
C ASN A 41 8.50 -2.23 29.00
N SER A 42 7.66 -2.46 30.01
CA SER A 42 6.60 -3.47 29.92
C SER A 42 5.48 -3.01 28.97
N PRO A 43 4.85 -3.92 28.21
CA PRO A 43 3.67 -3.61 27.43
C PRO A 43 2.58 -2.92 28.26
N TYR A 44 1.87 -1.99 27.66
CA TYR A 44 0.80 -1.28 28.33
C TYR A 44 -0.40 -2.21 28.52
N GLU A 45 -0.69 -2.58 29.77
CA GLU A 45 -1.92 -3.26 30.18
C GLU A 45 -2.26 -2.88 31.63
N CYS A 46 -2.18 -1.58 31.97
CA CYS A 46 -2.45 -1.06 33.32
C CYS A 46 -1.66 -1.77 34.46
N GLY A 47 -0.44 -2.25 34.18
CA GLY A 47 0.39 -2.99 35.15
C GLY A 47 0.08 -4.48 35.27
N MET A 48 -0.86 -4.98 34.46
CA MET A 48 -1.10 -6.41 34.29
C MET A 48 -0.04 -6.99 33.35
N LEU A 49 0.30 -8.27 33.55
CA LEU A 49 1.07 -9.00 32.55
C LEU A 49 0.20 -9.15 31.31
N ALA A 50 0.76 -8.89 30.12
CA ALA A 50 0.06 -9.11 28.87
C ALA A 50 -0.31 -10.61 28.76
N GLU A 51 -1.57 -10.93 29.04
CA GLU A 51 -2.11 -12.28 28.91
C GLU A 51 -2.63 -12.48 27.49
N GLY A 52 -2.03 -13.42 26.77
CA GLY A 52 -2.42 -13.76 25.41
C GLY A 52 -1.29 -14.47 24.67
N SER A 53 -1.63 -15.39 23.78
CA SER A 53 -0.63 -15.96 22.89
C SER A 53 -0.05 -14.85 22.02
N SER A 54 1.28 -14.72 21.94
CA SER A 54 1.98 -13.80 21.01
C SER A 54 1.58 -14.02 19.53
N HIS A 55 0.88 -15.11 19.23
CA HIS A 55 0.42 -15.52 17.91
C HIS A 55 -1.10 -15.70 17.85
N ALA A 56 -1.86 -14.72 18.36
CA ALA A 56 -3.30 -14.71 18.15
C ALA A 56 -3.60 -14.64 16.65
N ARG A 57 -4.55 -15.46 16.17
CA ARG A 57 -5.00 -15.40 14.78
C ARG A 57 -5.87 -14.15 14.61
N PHE A 58 -5.35 -13.17 13.87
CA PHE A 58 -6.12 -12.01 13.46
C PHE A 58 -7.23 -12.39 12.50
N ALA A 59 -8.24 -11.52 12.38
CA ALA A 59 -9.38 -11.76 11.50
C ALA A 59 -8.94 -11.96 10.04
N VAL A 60 -9.49 -13.00 9.39
CA VAL A 60 -9.22 -13.32 7.97
C VAL A 60 -9.62 -12.17 7.02
N LYS A 61 -10.45 -11.24 7.49
CA LYS A 61 -10.91 -10.06 6.75
C LYS A 61 -9.73 -9.23 6.21
N PHE A 62 -8.65 -9.05 6.98
CA PHE A 62 -7.45 -8.34 6.51
C PHE A 62 -6.78 -9.03 5.33
N TYR A 63 -6.76 -10.37 5.33
CA TYR A 63 -6.21 -11.16 4.23
C TYR A 63 -7.06 -11.00 2.96
N VAL A 64 -8.38 -11.07 3.08
CA VAL A 64 -9.30 -10.90 1.94
C VAL A 64 -9.15 -9.51 1.34
N THR A 65 -9.07 -8.45 2.16
CA THR A 65 -8.84 -7.09 1.69
C THR A 65 -7.48 -6.93 1.00
N ALA A 66 -6.40 -7.48 1.56
CA ALA A 66 -5.07 -7.40 0.95
C ALA A 66 -4.99 -8.16 -0.38
N MET A 67 -5.59 -9.35 -0.45
CA MET A 67 -5.66 -10.15 -1.68
C MET A 67 -6.44 -9.41 -2.77
N LEU A 68 -7.57 -8.80 -2.42
CA LEU A 68 -8.36 -7.98 -3.33
C LEU A 68 -7.58 -6.76 -3.84
N PHE A 69 -6.86 -6.07 -2.95
CA PHE A 69 -6.02 -4.94 -3.31
C PHE A 69 -4.93 -5.32 -4.31
N ILE A 70 -4.22 -6.44 -4.09
CA ILE A 70 -3.18 -6.92 -5.00
C ILE A 70 -3.77 -7.23 -6.38
N LEU A 71 -4.94 -7.88 -6.41
CA LEU A 71 -5.62 -8.20 -7.66
C LEU A 71 -5.95 -6.92 -8.42
N PHE A 72 -6.59 -5.94 -7.77
CA PHE A 72 -6.94 -4.66 -8.38
C PHE A 72 -5.70 -3.83 -8.82
N ASP A 73 -4.61 -3.85 -8.06
CA ASP A 73 -3.38 -3.14 -8.43
C ASP A 73 -2.75 -3.73 -9.71
N ILE A 74 -2.73 -5.06 -9.83
CA ILE A 74 -2.29 -5.75 -11.05
C ILE A 74 -3.17 -5.36 -12.25
N GLU A 75 -4.47 -5.24 -12.06
CA GLU A 75 -5.41 -4.82 -13.11
C GLU A 75 -5.10 -3.40 -13.60
N VAL A 76 -4.81 -2.47 -12.69
CA VAL A 76 -4.41 -1.09 -13.03
C VAL A 76 -3.08 -1.07 -13.78
N VAL A 77 -2.11 -1.90 -13.39
CA VAL A 77 -0.84 -2.04 -14.11
C VAL A 77 -1.06 -2.42 -15.58
N PHE A 78 -2.05 -3.26 -15.89
CA PHE A 78 -2.41 -3.59 -17.28
C PHE A 78 -3.05 -2.43 -18.05
N LEU A 79 -3.70 -1.49 -17.37
CA LEU A 79 -4.25 -0.28 -18.00
C LEU A 79 -3.18 0.74 -18.37
N ILE A 80 -2.01 0.75 -17.71
CA ILE A 80 -0.94 1.73 -17.97
C ILE A 80 -0.43 1.69 -19.42
N PRO A 81 -0.01 0.53 -19.98
CA PRO A 81 0.36 0.44 -21.38
C PRO A 81 -0.77 0.89 -22.31
N TRP A 82 -2.02 0.66 -21.93
CA TRP A 82 -3.16 1.07 -22.75
C TRP A 82 -3.29 2.58 -22.88
N VAL A 83 -3.13 3.32 -21.78
CA VAL A 83 -3.20 4.80 -21.79
C VAL A 83 -2.02 5.43 -22.52
N LEU A 84 -0.83 4.84 -22.39
CA LEU A 84 0.42 5.44 -22.83
C LEU A 84 0.85 5.04 -24.25
N VAL A 85 0.69 3.77 -24.62
CA VAL A 85 1.22 3.21 -25.87
C VAL A 85 0.17 3.13 -26.97
N PHE A 86 -1.09 2.78 -26.65
CA PHE A 86 -2.09 2.54 -27.69
C PHE A 86 -2.69 3.79 -28.35
N ARG A 87 -2.17 4.98 -28.05
CA ARG A 87 -2.52 6.23 -28.74
C ARG A 87 -2.20 6.18 -30.23
N GLU A 88 -1.06 5.60 -30.59
CA GLU A 88 -0.58 5.48 -31.98
C GLU A 88 -1.43 4.51 -32.78
N PHE A 89 -1.89 3.43 -32.14
CA PHE A 89 -2.73 2.45 -32.80
C PHE A 89 -4.17 2.93 -33.05
N LEU A 90 -4.67 3.84 -32.21
CA LEU A 90 -5.94 4.51 -32.46
C LEU A 90 -5.84 5.42 -33.69
N ALA A 91 -4.69 6.09 -33.89
CA ALA A 91 -4.41 6.85 -35.11
C ALA A 91 -4.29 5.94 -36.35
N ALA A 92 -3.82 4.70 -36.18
CA ALA A 92 -3.79 3.66 -37.22
C ALA A 92 -5.15 2.95 -37.44
N GLN A 93 -6.23 3.44 -36.83
CA GLN A 93 -7.61 2.93 -36.99
C GLN A 93 -7.79 1.45 -36.61
N LEU A 94 -6.90 0.91 -35.77
CA LEU A 94 -7.03 -0.45 -35.25
C LEU A 94 -8.11 -0.50 -34.14
N PRO A 95 -8.95 -1.55 -34.08
CA PRO A 95 -10.09 -1.64 -33.16
C PRO A 95 -9.66 -2.04 -31.73
N ILE A 96 -8.82 -1.24 -31.08
CA ILE A 96 -8.27 -1.52 -29.73
C ILE A 96 -9.22 -1.14 -28.61
N LEU A 97 -10.25 -0.33 -28.91
CA LEU A 97 -11.28 0.02 -27.94
C LEU A 97 -12.10 -1.19 -27.48
N LEU A 98 -12.41 -2.12 -28.37
CA LEU A 98 -13.29 -3.25 -28.03
C LEU A 98 -12.65 -4.22 -27.02
N PRO A 99 -11.38 -4.66 -27.19
CA PRO A 99 -10.71 -5.49 -26.19
C PRO A 99 -10.57 -4.82 -24.82
N ILE A 100 -10.27 -3.51 -24.76
CA ILE A 100 -10.13 -2.82 -23.47
C ILE A 100 -11.48 -2.65 -22.76
N PHE A 101 -12.56 -2.38 -23.51
CA PHE A 101 -13.89 -2.30 -22.92
C PHE A 101 -14.34 -3.67 -22.41
N PHE A 102 -14.01 -4.75 -23.13
CA PHE A 102 -14.25 -6.09 -22.66
C PHE A 102 -13.45 -6.40 -21.38
N PHE A 103 -12.17 -6.03 -21.35
CA PHE A 103 -11.32 -6.17 -20.16
C PHE A 103 -11.93 -5.42 -18.96
N LEU A 104 -12.23 -4.12 -19.11
CA LEU A 104 -12.91 -3.30 -18.09
C LEU A 104 -14.26 -3.87 -17.66
N PHE A 105 -15.04 -4.42 -18.58
CA PHE A 105 -16.31 -5.06 -18.26
C PHE A 105 -16.12 -6.25 -17.32
N VAL A 106 -15.14 -7.13 -17.60
CA VAL A 106 -14.83 -8.27 -16.74
C VAL A 106 -14.36 -7.82 -15.35
N LEU A 107 -13.54 -6.77 -15.28
CA LEU A 107 -13.07 -6.16 -14.03
C LEU A 107 -14.23 -5.68 -13.15
N ILE A 108 -15.09 -4.85 -13.72
CA ILE A 108 -16.25 -4.29 -13.03
C ILE A 108 -17.18 -5.41 -12.55
N LEU A 109 -17.35 -6.46 -13.35
CA LEU A 109 -18.18 -7.61 -13.00
C LEU A 109 -17.60 -8.39 -11.81
N GLY A 110 -16.29 -8.66 -11.81
CA GLY A 110 -15.58 -9.28 -10.69
C GLY A 110 -15.74 -8.47 -9.40
N PHE A 111 -15.50 -7.15 -9.49
CA PHE A 111 -15.65 -6.24 -8.35
C PHE A 111 -17.08 -6.23 -7.79
N ILE A 112 -18.11 -6.15 -8.66
CA ILE A 112 -19.51 -6.21 -8.24
C ILE A 112 -19.83 -7.54 -7.55
N TYR A 113 -19.29 -8.65 -8.04
CA TYR A 113 -19.47 -9.96 -7.42
C TYR A 113 -18.89 -10.01 -6.01
N GLU A 114 -17.67 -9.48 -5.82
CA GLU A 114 -17.00 -9.46 -4.53
C GLU A 114 -17.68 -8.54 -3.51
N LEU A 115 -18.18 -7.39 -3.97
CA LEU A 115 -19.01 -6.51 -3.15
C LEU A 115 -20.28 -7.24 -2.67
N LYS A 116 -20.98 -7.94 -3.56
CA LYS A 116 -22.17 -8.72 -3.20
C LYS A 116 -21.86 -9.89 -2.26
N LYS A 117 -20.64 -10.43 -2.32
CA LYS A 117 -20.18 -11.52 -1.44
C LYS A 117 -19.74 -11.01 -0.05
N GLY A 118 -19.76 -9.70 0.17
CA GLY A 118 -19.39 -9.11 1.46
C GLY A 118 -17.89 -9.15 1.74
N ALA A 119 -17.05 -9.18 0.71
CA ALA A 119 -15.59 -9.18 0.87
C ALA A 119 -15.05 -7.92 1.60
N ILE A 120 -15.86 -6.86 1.63
CA ILE A 120 -15.55 -5.56 2.26
C ILE A 120 -16.54 -5.26 3.41
N GLU A 121 -17.21 -6.27 3.97
CA GLU A 121 -18.03 -6.06 5.17
C GLU A 121 -17.15 -6.07 6.42
N TRP A 122 -16.97 -4.88 6.99
CA TRP A 122 -16.32 -4.67 8.28
C TRP A 122 -17.38 -4.72 9.39
N GLU A 123 -17.03 -5.33 10.53
CA GLU A 123 -17.88 -5.24 11.71
C GLU A 123 -18.09 -3.76 12.08
N LYS A 124 -19.33 -3.41 12.40
CA LYS A 124 -19.66 -2.09 12.96
C LYS A 124 -19.11 -1.95 14.36
#